data_AF-A0A4U6XFM8-F1
#
_entry.id   AF-A0A4U6XFM8-F1
#
_cell.length_a   1.000
_cell.length_b   1.000
_cell.length_c   1.000
_cell.angle_alpha   90.00
_cell.angle_beta   90.00
_cell.angle_gamma   90.00
#
_symmetry.space_group_name_H-M   'P 1'
#
loop_
_entity.id
_entity.type
_entity.pdbx_description
1 polymer ?
#
loop_
_entity_poly.entity_id
_entity_poly.type
_entity_poly.pdbx_seq_one_letter_code
_entity_poly.pdbx_strand_id
1 'polypeptide(L)'
;MHFSFPYRAWRSTEQLMVDGRINKSSGKAVRSSRDVTFLRRLAKFDEDQVVTDGIYATNVSCMVTGYDQSRWTGLILLETWYEEAGDDPSPDMVARYENDFQDGMLLDPLCRGKNEAVKSIWSPRPYFIRVLEVRIAQVHREWDFLFSNLQDRMNALVTHHKDCIKRARGPILTRNPATAKHERTVRELDGLENGINDMKELWAELAHDLQETVRCGELFMKTDVLYFRNHDEPSDDASQCFPPLTQIRKTFNNLEQLRQKMQDMQKRCREMAESVAAASKKLRLTKPGPGDHAAKEHSILTWITVTSFPVIITSGLFSCEGIIPFERSWKSFVAVLLVVGVIVGAQVAVTWWLIEGSWPLKSPRRLSGEFEEEPAAPETRRAQDGPAQEGIERAVQRRQTFFTTVVNMFQNRGVRRIIAENT
;
A
#
# COMPACT_ATOMS: atom_id res chain seq x y z
N MET A 1 18.08 21.04 35.80
CA MET A 1 18.06 20.73 34.35
C MET A 1 17.34 19.40 34.18
N HIS A 2 16.48 19.24 33.17
CA HIS A 2 15.82 17.97 32.91
C HIS A 2 15.65 17.73 31.41
N PHE A 3 15.59 16.46 31.00
CA PHE A 3 15.17 16.06 29.65
C PHE A 3 14.31 14.80 29.72
N SER A 4 13.48 14.59 28.70
CA SER A 4 12.75 13.35 28.50
C SER A 4 12.64 13.06 27.01
N PHE A 5 12.94 11.82 26.60
CA PHE A 5 12.83 11.39 25.21
C PHE A 5 12.04 10.08 25.11
N PRO A 6 10.86 10.11 24.45
CA PRO A 6 10.20 8.88 24.07
C PRO A 6 11.02 8.19 22.98
N TYR A 7 11.02 6.86 22.95
CA TYR A 7 11.57 6.10 21.83
C TYR A 7 10.92 4.72 21.76
N ARG A 8 11.25 3.99 20.70
CA ARG A 8 10.76 2.62 20.47
C ARG A 8 11.94 1.67 20.43
N ALA A 9 11.82 0.55 21.12
CA ALA A 9 12.83 -0.51 21.13
C ALA A 9 12.29 -1.74 20.42
N TRP A 10 13.07 -2.30 19.50
CA TRP A 10 12.79 -3.60 18.89
C TRP A 10 13.52 -4.69 19.69
N ARG A 11 12.81 -5.73 20.12
CA ARG A 11 13.42 -6.94 20.69
C ARG A 11 12.79 -8.19 20.08
N SER A 12 13.57 -9.24 20.03
CA SER A 12 13.16 -10.57 19.60
C SER A 12 13.27 -11.48 20.82
N THR A 13 12.13 -11.90 21.38
CA THR A 13 12.01 -12.63 22.64
C THR A 13 11.20 -13.91 22.43
N GLU A 14 11.23 -14.86 23.37
CA GLU A 14 10.38 -16.07 23.25
C GLU A 14 8.89 -15.72 23.26
N GLN A 15 8.51 -14.75 24.11
CA GLN A 15 7.14 -14.26 24.23
C GLN A 15 7.09 -12.73 24.19
N LEU A 16 6.00 -12.17 23.66
CA LEU A 16 5.78 -10.73 23.70
C LEU A 16 5.58 -10.28 25.15
N MET A 17 6.43 -9.36 25.62
CA MET A 17 6.26 -8.78 26.94
C MET A 17 5.09 -7.79 26.94
N VAL A 18 4.24 -7.86 27.96
CA VAL A 18 3.08 -6.97 28.14
C VAL A 18 3.14 -6.32 29.50
N ASP A 19 2.98 -4.99 29.55
CA ASP A 19 2.93 -4.27 30.81
C ASP A 19 1.66 -4.65 31.58
N GLY A 20 1.84 -5.33 32.71
CA GLY A 20 0.74 -5.80 33.56
C GLY A 20 -0.03 -4.66 34.26
N ARG A 21 0.46 -3.42 34.23
CA ARG A 21 -0.23 -2.27 34.81
C ARG A 21 -1.28 -1.79 33.83
N ILE A 22 -2.55 -1.84 34.24
CA ILE A 22 -3.69 -1.42 33.43
C ILE A 22 -4.16 -0.03 33.85
N ASN A 23 -4.35 0.86 32.88
CA ASN A 23 -4.98 2.15 33.11
C ASN A 23 -6.49 1.96 33.31
N LYS A 24 -7.00 2.37 34.47
CA LYS A 24 -8.41 2.20 34.85
C LYS A 24 -9.39 2.88 33.90
N SER A 25 -9.01 3.99 33.26
CA SER A 25 -9.94 4.73 32.38
C SER A 25 -10.02 4.15 30.98
N SER A 26 -8.91 3.62 30.44
CA SER A 26 -8.86 3.08 29.08
C SER A 26 -8.95 1.56 29.02
N GLY A 27 -8.72 0.86 30.13
CA GLY A 27 -8.60 -0.60 30.19
C GLY A 27 -7.38 -1.15 29.45
N LYS A 28 -6.47 -0.29 28.99
CA LYS A 28 -5.24 -0.68 28.26
C LYS A 28 -4.03 -0.69 29.19
N ALA A 29 -3.02 -1.46 28.81
CA ALA A 29 -1.72 -1.42 29.45
C ALA A 29 -1.16 0.02 29.45
N VAL A 30 -0.49 0.41 30.55
CA VAL A 30 0.10 1.75 30.70
C VAL A 30 1.17 2.00 29.64
N ARG A 31 1.93 0.95 29.27
CA ARG A 31 2.90 0.98 28.18
C ARG A 31 2.45 0.05 27.06
N SER A 32 2.65 0.47 25.82
CA SER A 32 2.30 -0.34 24.66
C SER A 32 3.46 -1.27 24.28
N SER A 33 3.11 -2.52 24.01
CA SER A 33 3.90 -3.44 23.19
C SER A 33 3.12 -3.78 21.93
N ARG A 34 3.84 -4.05 20.85
CA ARG A 34 3.26 -4.42 19.56
C ARG A 34 3.99 -5.62 19.00
N ASP A 35 3.25 -6.70 18.76
CA ASP A 35 3.74 -7.86 18.01
C ASP A 35 3.90 -7.47 16.53
N VAL A 36 5.09 -7.68 16.01
CA VAL A 36 5.47 -7.46 14.61
C VAL A 36 6.03 -8.71 13.94
N THR A 37 5.86 -9.88 14.56
CA THR A 37 6.24 -11.21 14.03
C THR A 37 5.55 -11.51 12.70
N PHE A 38 4.38 -10.90 12.45
CA PHE A 38 3.71 -10.98 11.16
C PHE A 38 4.59 -10.49 9.99
N LEU A 39 5.47 -9.51 10.21
CA LEU A 39 6.40 -9.01 9.18
C LEU A 39 7.40 -10.08 8.76
N ARG A 40 7.88 -10.91 9.70
CA ARG A 40 8.78 -12.03 9.42
C ARG A 40 8.12 -13.05 8.50
N ARG A 41 6.89 -13.47 8.85
CA ARG A 41 6.07 -14.40 8.06
C ARG A 41 5.78 -13.86 6.66
N LEU A 42 5.36 -12.60 6.56
CA LEU A 42 5.06 -11.96 5.27
C LEU A 42 6.27 -11.85 4.36
N ALA A 43 7.44 -11.58 4.95
CA ALA A 43 8.70 -11.48 4.24
C ALA A 43 9.41 -12.84 4.03
N LYS A 44 8.81 -13.95 4.49
CA LYS A 44 9.35 -15.31 4.40
C LYS A 44 10.75 -15.46 4.99
N PHE A 45 11.00 -14.75 6.08
CA PHE A 45 12.19 -15.01 6.90
C PHE A 45 11.95 -16.25 7.75
N ASP A 46 13.00 -17.05 7.89
CA ASP A 46 13.13 -18.31 8.64
C ASP A 46 12.04 -18.52 9.71
N GLU A 47 11.16 -19.51 9.48
CA GLU A 47 10.02 -19.84 10.34
C GLU A 47 10.40 -20.79 11.48
N ASP A 48 11.65 -21.30 11.50
CA ASP A 48 12.07 -22.39 12.40
C ASP A 48 12.36 -21.93 13.84
N GLN A 49 12.20 -20.64 14.16
CA GLN A 49 12.45 -20.09 15.49
C GLN A 49 11.15 -19.66 16.20
N VAL A 50 10.94 -20.16 17.42
CA VAL A 50 9.89 -19.75 18.37
C VAL A 50 10.26 -18.39 18.97
N VAL A 51 10.40 -17.38 18.11
CA VAL A 51 10.83 -16.03 18.49
C VAL A 51 9.77 -15.04 18.03
N THR A 52 9.29 -14.28 19.01
CA THR A 52 8.34 -13.19 18.84
C THR A 52 9.11 -11.88 18.66
N ASP A 53 8.84 -11.18 17.55
CA ASP A 53 9.37 -9.84 17.32
C ASP A 53 8.42 -8.81 17.93
N GLY A 54 8.91 -8.01 18.88
CA GLY A 54 8.14 -7.01 19.60
C GLY A 54 8.73 -5.60 19.46
N ILE A 55 7.86 -4.61 19.33
CA ILE A 55 8.21 -3.19 19.47
C ILE A 55 7.60 -2.66 20.77
N TYR A 56 8.44 -2.06 21.61
CA TYR A 56 8.08 -1.60 22.95
C TYR A 56 8.14 -0.08 23.03
N ALA A 57 7.08 0.54 23.55
CA ALA A 57 7.13 1.94 23.99
C ALA A 57 8.02 2.08 25.22
N THR A 58 8.92 3.05 25.16
CA THR A 58 9.87 3.33 26.24
C THR A 58 10.19 4.82 26.27
N ASN A 59 10.74 5.26 27.38
CA ASN A 59 11.13 6.63 27.63
C ASN A 59 12.41 6.65 28.47
N VAL A 60 13.24 7.66 28.22
CA VAL A 60 14.35 8.01 29.09
C VAL A 60 14.15 9.43 29.60
N SER A 61 14.18 9.60 30.91
CA SER A 61 14.12 10.92 31.54
C SER A 61 15.30 11.10 32.47
N CYS A 62 15.92 12.27 32.46
CA CYS A 62 17.02 12.61 33.35
C CYS A 62 16.77 13.97 33.98
N MET A 63 17.18 14.13 35.23
CA MET A 63 17.14 15.36 35.98
C MET A 63 18.43 15.53 36.78
N VAL A 64 19.06 16.69 36.65
CA VAL A 64 20.14 17.14 37.55
C VAL A 64 19.62 18.33 38.34
N THR A 65 19.63 18.20 39.66
CA THR A 65 19.07 19.19 40.61
C THR A 65 19.98 19.34 41.83
N GLY A 66 20.01 20.50 42.46
CA GLY A 66 20.92 20.77 43.57
C GLY A 66 20.77 22.18 44.10
N TYR A 67 21.38 22.42 45.26
CA TYR A 67 21.45 23.76 45.86
C TYR A 67 22.51 24.62 45.17
N ASP A 68 23.66 24.03 44.85
CA ASP A 68 24.79 24.70 44.22
C ASP A 68 25.62 23.75 43.32
N GLN A 69 26.72 24.26 42.76
CA GLN A 69 27.60 23.51 41.84
C GLN A 69 28.37 22.36 42.50
N SER A 70 28.48 22.35 43.84
CA SER A 70 29.17 21.33 44.63
C SER A 70 28.21 20.32 45.26
N ARG A 71 26.94 20.68 45.43
CA ARG A 71 25.90 19.88 46.10
C ARG A 71 24.70 19.72 45.20
N TRP A 72 24.75 18.67 44.39
CA TRP A 72 23.72 18.32 43.44
C TRP A 72 23.53 16.80 43.35
N THR A 73 22.44 16.40 42.71
CA THR A 73 22.03 15.01 42.49
C THR A 73 21.57 14.86 41.06
N GLY A 74 22.11 13.83 40.39
CA GLY A 74 21.64 13.35 39.11
C GLY A 74 20.68 12.18 39.31
N LEU A 75 19.54 12.22 38.64
CA LEU A 75 18.53 11.17 38.64
C LEU A 75 18.24 10.80 37.19
N ILE A 76 18.17 9.51 36.89
CA ILE A 76 17.71 9.01 35.59
C ILE A 76 16.63 7.96 35.79
N LEU A 77 15.58 8.06 34.99
CA LEU A 77 14.46 7.14 34.93
C LEU A 77 14.51 6.47 33.57
N LEU A 78 14.81 5.17 33.58
CA LEU A 78 14.96 4.35 32.39
C LEU A 78 13.84 3.31 32.37
N GLU A 79 13.14 3.22 31.25
CA GLU A 79 12.12 2.19 31.07
C GLU A 79 12.72 0.96 30.36
N THR A 80 13.05 -0.06 31.16
CA THR A 80 13.61 -1.36 30.73
C THR A 80 12.69 -2.54 31.05
N TRP A 81 11.39 -2.28 31.21
CA TRP A 81 10.39 -3.27 31.64
C TRP A 81 10.22 -4.49 30.71
N TYR A 82 10.69 -4.35 29.46
CA TYR A 82 10.65 -5.39 28.43
C TYR A 82 11.97 -6.14 28.30
N GLU A 83 13.01 -5.76 29.05
CA GLU A 83 14.30 -6.44 29.06
C GLU A 83 14.26 -7.59 30.09
N GLU A 84 14.53 -8.81 29.64
CA GLU A 84 14.69 -9.96 30.52
C GLU A 84 16.11 -9.99 31.08
N ALA A 85 16.26 -10.32 32.37
CA ALA A 85 17.56 -10.49 32.98
C ALA A 85 18.14 -11.85 32.55
N GLY A 86 18.90 -11.85 31.46
CA GLY A 86 19.72 -12.99 31.03
C GLY A 86 21.11 -13.00 31.67
N ASP A 87 21.97 -13.90 31.18
CA ASP A 87 23.35 -14.06 31.64
C ASP A 87 24.24 -12.83 31.30
N ASP A 88 23.90 -12.06 30.26
CA ASP A 88 24.53 -10.78 29.93
C ASP A 88 23.52 -9.63 30.07
N PRO A 89 23.41 -9.02 31.27
CA PRO A 89 22.45 -7.96 31.51
C PRO A 89 22.78 -6.71 30.70
N SER A 90 21.74 -6.09 30.15
CA SER A 90 21.87 -4.84 29.39
C SER A 90 22.54 -3.74 30.23
N PRO A 91 23.33 -2.82 29.63
CA PRO A 91 24.03 -1.75 30.35
C PRO A 91 23.17 -0.82 31.21
N ASP A 92 21.85 -0.89 31.07
CA ASP A 92 20.88 -0.10 31.85
C ASP A 92 20.20 -0.91 32.97
N MET A 93 20.55 -2.18 33.15
CA MET A 93 20.02 -3.03 34.22
C MET A 93 20.85 -2.92 35.49
N VAL A 94 20.17 -2.99 36.63
CA VAL A 94 20.81 -2.97 37.96
C VAL A 94 21.80 -4.13 38.11
N ALA A 95 21.45 -5.32 37.61
CA ALA A 95 22.32 -6.49 37.65
C ALA A 95 23.67 -6.24 36.97
N ARG A 96 23.70 -5.48 35.86
CA ARG A 96 24.97 -5.12 35.19
C ARG A 96 25.84 -4.24 36.08
N TYR A 97 25.24 -3.23 36.69
CA TYR A 97 25.95 -2.35 37.61
C TYR A 97 26.46 -3.10 38.86
N GLU A 98 25.68 -4.02 39.41
CA GLU A 98 26.11 -4.86 40.54
C GLU A 98 27.29 -5.76 40.17
N ASN A 99 27.28 -6.36 38.98
CA ASN A 99 28.40 -7.15 38.48
C ASN A 99 29.67 -6.29 38.31
N ASP A 100 29.55 -5.15 37.62
CA ASP A 100 30.68 -4.23 37.43
C ASP A 100 31.24 -3.75 38.79
N PHE A 101 30.36 -3.49 39.77
CA PHE A 101 30.76 -3.11 41.13
C PHE A 101 31.47 -4.24 41.89
N GLN A 102 30.99 -5.48 41.78
CA GLN A 102 31.63 -6.66 42.37
C GLN A 102 33.02 -6.92 41.75
N ASP A 103 33.19 -6.61 40.47
CA ASP A 103 34.48 -6.66 39.76
C ASP A 103 35.41 -5.48 40.10
N GLY A 104 35.00 -4.60 41.01
CA GLY A 104 35.78 -3.43 41.45
C GLY A 104 35.76 -2.27 40.45
N MET A 105 34.87 -2.27 39.46
CA MET A 105 34.69 -1.19 38.52
C MET A 105 33.59 -0.23 38.99
N LEU A 106 33.96 1.00 39.36
CA LEU A 106 32.98 2.03 39.71
C LEU A 106 32.66 2.91 38.50
N LEU A 107 31.79 2.39 37.64
CA LEU A 107 31.34 3.08 36.43
C LEU A 107 30.08 3.91 36.70
N ASP A 108 29.92 5.02 35.97
CA ASP A 108 28.77 5.91 36.10
C ASP A 108 27.52 5.29 35.43
N PRO A 109 26.47 4.93 36.21
CA PRO A 109 25.26 4.33 35.66
C PRO A 109 24.47 5.32 34.77
N LEU A 110 24.52 6.62 35.03
CA LEU A 110 23.82 7.61 34.20
C LEU A 110 24.45 7.71 32.81
N CYS A 111 25.75 7.41 32.70
CA CYS A 111 26.50 7.34 31.44
C CYS A 111 26.60 5.92 30.85
N ARG A 112 25.75 4.97 31.27
CA ARG A 112 25.78 3.57 30.77
C ARG A 112 27.16 2.90 30.93
N GLY A 113 27.84 3.22 32.03
CA GLY A 113 29.18 2.74 32.32
C GLY A 113 30.31 3.25 31.40
N LYS A 114 30.03 4.23 30.53
CA LYS A 114 31.06 4.82 29.62
C LYS A 114 32.02 5.77 30.30
N ASN A 115 31.75 6.12 31.56
CA ASN A 115 32.49 7.08 32.34
C ASN A 115 32.80 6.47 33.71
N GLU A 116 33.96 6.77 34.27
CA GLU A 116 34.29 6.37 35.64
C GLU A 116 33.65 7.34 36.63
N ALA A 117 32.98 6.83 37.65
CA ALA A 117 32.29 7.67 38.63
C ALA A 117 33.27 8.41 39.57
N VAL A 118 34.45 7.83 39.83
CA VAL A 118 35.43 8.35 40.81
C VAL A 118 36.32 9.46 40.25
N LYS A 119 36.64 9.42 38.94
CA LYS A 119 37.71 10.26 38.38
C LYS A 119 37.37 11.72 38.19
N SER A 120 36.14 12.14 38.47
CA SER A 120 35.66 13.42 37.96
C SER A 120 34.97 14.24 39.04
N ILE A 121 35.62 15.36 39.38
CA ILE A 121 34.99 16.49 40.05
C ILE A 121 34.03 17.10 39.03
N TRP A 122 32.83 16.53 38.94
CA TRP A 122 31.84 16.94 37.96
C TRP A 122 31.14 18.22 38.43
N SER A 123 31.30 19.30 37.69
CA SER A 123 30.33 20.39 37.73
C SER A 123 29.01 19.91 37.11
N PRO A 124 27.84 20.29 37.66
CA PRO A 124 26.55 19.70 37.28
C PRO A 124 26.18 19.99 35.82
N ARG A 125 26.66 21.12 35.27
CA ARG A 125 26.40 21.57 33.89
C ARG A 125 27.08 20.65 32.86
N PRO A 126 28.42 20.51 32.83
CA PRO A 126 29.10 19.53 31.97
C PRO A 126 28.61 18.11 32.17
N TYR A 127 28.34 17.71 33.42
CA TYR A 127 27.82 16.38 33.73
C TYR A 127 26.47 16.11 33.07
N PHE A 128 25.50 17.02 33.23
CA PHE A 128 24.19 16.89 32.62
C PHE A 128 24.27 16.75 31.09
N ILE A 129 25.09 17.57 30.43
CA ILE A 129 25.29 17.49 28.98
C ILE A 129 25.98 16.19 28.59
N ARG A 130 26.94 15.71 29.37
CA ARG A 130 27.59 14.42 29.11
C ARG A 130 26.59 13.26 29.20
N VAL A 131 25.74 13.24 30.22
CA VAL A 131 24.66 12.26 30.35
C VAL A 131 23.72 12.36 29.15
N LEU A 132 23.30 13.57 28.77
CA LEU A 132 22.44 13.81 27.61
C LEU A 132 23.06 13.27 26.32
N GLU A 133 24.35 13.53 26.06
CA GLU A 133 25.09 13.01 24.91
C GLU A 133 25.03 11.48 24.84
N VAL A 134 25.32 10.81 25.95
CA VAL A 134 25.29 9.34 26.00
C VAL A 134 23.88 8.81 25.74
N ARG A 135 22.87 9.44 26.34
CA ARG A 135 21.48 8.96 26.29
C ARG A 135 20.82 9.25 24.95
N ILE A 136 21.09 10.39 24.31
CA ILE A 136 20.57 10.63 22.96
C ILE A 136 21.24 9.71 21.93
N ALA A 137 22.52 9.37 22.11
CA ALA A 137 23.20 8.38 21.28
C ALA A 137 22.62 6.96 21.47
N GLN A 138 22.13 6.61 22.66
CA GLN A 138 21.34 5.39 22.87
C GLN A 138 20.03 5.46 22.08
N VAL A 139 19.24 6.53 22.26
CA VAL A 139 17.94 6.68 21.58
C VAL A 139 18.11 6.59 20.07
N HIS A 140 19.13 7.23 19.50
CA HIS A 140 19.45 7.10 18.08
C HIS A 140 19.74 5.66 17.66
N ARG A 141 20.56 4.91 18.41
CA ARG A 141 20.88 3.51 18.07
C ARG A 141 19.65 2.61 18.08
N GLU A 142 18.74 2.80 19.04
CA GLU A 142 17.49 2.04 19.12
C GLU A 142 16.60 2.33 17.91
N TRP A 143 16.46 3.61 17.54
CA TRP A 143 15.71 4.00 16.34
C TRP A 143 16.33 3.48 15.04
N ASP A 144 17.66 3.57 14.91
CA ASP A 144 18.39 3.11 13.73
C ASP A 144 18.30 1.58 13.57
N PHE A 145 18.41 0.85 14.68
CA PHE A 145 18.23 -0.60 14.70
C PHE A 145 16.80 -1.00 14.32
N LEU A 146 15.79 -0.35 14.91
CA LEU A 146 14.38 -0.57 14.58
C LEU A 146 14.11 -0.29 13.10
N PHE A 147 14.61 0.82 12.58
CA PHE A 147 14.44 1.18 11.17
C PHE A 147 15.08 0.17 10.24
N SER A 148 16.31 -0.28 10.55
CA SER A 148 17.04 -1.27 9.74
C SER A 148 16.26 -2.59 9.65
N ASN A 149 15.77 -3.11 10.78
CA ASN A 149 14.95 -4.31 10.80
C ASN A 149 13.68 -4.16 9.94
N LEU A 150 12.95 -3.05 10.09
CA LEU A 150 11.75 -2.80 9.30
C LEU A 150 12.05 -2.62 7.81
N GLN A 151 13.15 -1.95 7.47
CA GLN A 151 13.57 -1.74 6.10
C GLN A 151 13.89 -3.08 5.41
N ASP A 152 14.59 -3.98 6.11
CA ASP A 152 14.91 -5.31 5.58
C ASP A 152 13.64 -6.13 5.31
N ARG A 153 12.70 -6.14 6.26
CA ARG A 153 11.41 -6.81 6.08
C ARG A 153 10.59 -6.19 4.94
N MET A 154 10.62 -4.85 4.81
CA MET A 154 9.95 -4.15 3.73
C MET A 154 10.52 -4.50 2.36
N ASN A 155 11.85 -4.54 2.22
CA ASN A 155 12.50 -4.86 0.96
C ASN A 155 12.20 -6.30 0.50
N ALA A 156 12.20 -7.24 1.44
CA ALA A 156 11.77 -8.61 1.19
C ALA A 156 10.27 -8.68 0.78
N LEU A 157 9.41 -7.93 1.48
CA LEU A 157 7.99 -7.84 1.18
C LEU A 157 7.73 -7.24 -0.22
N VAL A 158 8.47 -6.21 -0.63
CA VAL A 158 8.38 -5.62 -1.96
C VAL A 158 8.75 -6.63 -3.05
N THR A 159 9.73 -7.49 -2.79
CA THR A 159 10.10 -8.56 -3.72
C THR A 159 8.97 -9.59 -3.83
N HIS A 160 8.45 -10.05 -2.68
CA HIS A 160 7.33 -10.99 -2.63
C HIS A 160 6.06 -10.43 -3.29
N HIS A 161 5.76 -9.15 -3.08
CA HIS A 161 4.65 -8.41 -3.69
C HIS A 161 4.72 -8.44 -5.21
N LYS A 162 5.89 -8.13 -5.79
CA LYS A 162 6.08 -8.16 -7.25
C LYS A 162 5.79 -9.55 -7.81
N ASP A 163 6.20 -10.60 -7.11
CA ASP A 163 5.98 -11.97 -7.56
C ASP A 163 4.52 -12.41 -7.42
N CYS A 164 3.85 -12.05 -6.33
CA CYS A 164 2.41 -12.26 -6.17
C CYS A 164 1.60 -11.55 -7.27
N ILE A 165 1.87 -10.27 -7.55
CA ILE A 165 1.17 -9.53 -8.61
C ILE A 165 1.46 -10.14 -9.99
N LYS A 166 2.70 -10.53 -10.29
CA LYS A 166 3.04 -11.19 -11.56
C LYS A 166 2.24 -12.48 -11.74
N ARG A 167 2.15 -13.31 -10.69
CA ARG A 167 1.35 -14.55 -10.71
C ARG A 167 -0.15 -14.28 -10.89
N ALA A 168 -0.68 -13.24 -10.25
CA ALA A 168 -2.08 -12.85 -10.38
C ALA A 168 -2.43 -12.24 -11.76
N ARG A 169 -1.46 -11.58 -12.41
CA ARG A 169 -1.61 -11.01 -13.77
C ARG A 169 -1.26 -11.99 -14.89
N GLY A 170 -0.62 -13.12 -14.56
CA GLY A 170 -0.24 -14.13 -15.53
C GLY A 170 -1.46 -14.58 -16.35
N PRO A 171 -1.29 -14.85 -17.65
CA PRO A 171 -2.41 -15.19 -18.51
C PRO A 171 -3.16 -16.41 -17.95
N ILE A 172 -4.45 -16.22 -17.68
CA ILE A 172 -5.45 -17.28 -17.52
C ILE A 172 -5.68 -17.89 -18.94
N LEU A 173 -4.60 -18.30 -19.62
CA LEU A 173 -4.65 -18.92 -20.95
C LEU A 173 -4.79 -20.44 -20.86
N THR A 174 -4.73 -21.00 -19.66
CA THR A 174 -5.19 -22.37 -19.43
C THR A 174 -6.70 -22.33 -19.19
N ARG A 175 -7.44 -22.85 -20.17
CA ARG A 175 -8.91 -22.94 -20.32
C ARG A 175 -9.66 -23.61 -19.15
N ASN A 176 -9.00 -23.85 -18.02
CA ASN A 176 -9.57 -24.28 -16.75
C ASN A 176 -8.54 -23.97 -15.65
N PRO A 177 -8.50 -22.76 -15.07
CA PRO A 177 -7.82 -22.61 -13.80
C PRO A 177 -8.58 -23.51 -12.81
N ALA A 178 -7.95 -24.62 -12.39
CA ALA A 178 -8.49 -25.42 -11.29
C ALA A 178 -8.87 -24.45 -10.17
N THR A 179 -10.15 -24.43 -9.77
CA THR A 179 -10.73 -23.48 -8.81
C THR A 179 -9.85 -23.30 -7.57
N ALA A 180 -9.21 -24.39 -7.13
CA ALA A 180 -8.25 -24.42 -6.04
C ALA A 180 -7.02 -23.50 -6.23
N LYS A 181 -6.45 -23.37 -7.44
CA LYS A 181 -5.27 -22.51 -7.70
C LYS A 181 -5.63 -21.03 -7.67
N HIS A 182 -6.79 -20.68 -8.20
CA HIS A 182 -7.32 -19.32 -8.14
C HIS A 182 -7.62 -18.92 -6.70
N GLU A 183 -8.33 -19.77 -5.95
CA GLU A 183 -8.65 -19.51 -4.55
C GLU A 183 -7.40 -19.35 -3.68
N ARG A 184 -6.37 -20.19 -3.89
CA ARG A 184 -5.07 -20.04 -3.21
C ARG A 184 -4.42 -18.69 -3.49
N THR A 185 -4.45 -18.24 -4.75
CA THR A 185 -3.84 -16.95 -5.15
C THR A 185 -4.60 -15.76 -4.54
N VAL A 186 -5.93 -15.85 -4.46
CA VAL A 186 -6.77 -14.85 -3.77
C VAL A 186 -6.42 -14.80 -2.28
N ARG A 187 -6.36 -15.95 -1.60
CA ARG A 187 -5.98 -16.01 -0.18
C ARG A 187 -4.57 -15.46 0.09
N GLU A 188 -3.59 -15.78 -0.77
CA GLU A 188 -2.24 -15.23 -0.68
C GLU A 188 -2.22 -13.70 -0.84
N LEU A 189 -2.99 -13.16 -1.79
CA LEU A 189 -3.12 -11.71 -2.00
C LEU A 189 -3.83 -11.02 -0.84
N ASP A 190 -4.89 -11.62 -0.29
CA ASP A 190 -5.63 -11.06 0.84
C ASP A 190 -4.75 -10.99 2.11
N GLY A 191 -3.97 -12.05 2.37
CA GLY A 191 -2.98 -12.06 3.45
C GLY A 191 -1.89 -11.00 3.26
N LEU A 192 -1.42 -10.82 2.02
CA LEU A 192 -0.47 -9.78 1.66
C LEU A 192 -1.07 -8.37 1.84
N GLU A 193 -2.32 -8.15 1.43
CA GLU A 193 -3.03 -6.88 1.55
C GLU A 193 -3.19 -6.47 3.02
N ASN A 194 -3.68 -7.39 3.86
CA ASN A 194 -3.81 -7.16 5.30
C ASN A 194 -2.45 -6.84 5.93
N GLY A 195 -1.43 -7.65 5.62
CA GLY A 195 -0.08 -7.45 6.12
C GLY A 195 0.54 -6.10 5.77
N ILE A 196 0.34 -5.64 4.52
CA ILE A 196 0.83 -4.33 4.08
C ILE A 196 0.06 -3.20 4.76
N ASN A 197 -1.24 -3.37 5.01
CA ASN A 197 -2.03 -2.39 5.76
C ASN A 197 -1.56 -2.28 7.21
N ASP A 198 -1.31 -3.39 7.89
CA ASP A 198 -0.76 -3.41 9.25
C ASP A 198 0.62 -2.74 9.30
N MET A 199 1.47 -3.01 8.31
CA MET A 199 2.78 -2.37 8.17
C MET A 199 2.67 -0.86 7.91
N LYS A 200 1.71 -0.42 7.09
CA LYS A 200 1.44 1.00 6.82
C LYS A 200 1.05 1.74 8.09
N GLU A 201 0.20 1.14 8.92
CA GLU A 201 -0.19 1.69 10.22
C GLU A 201 0.99 1.74 11.18
N LEU A 202 1.82 0.68 11.20
CA LEU A 202 3.04 0.65 11.99
C LEU A 202 4.00 1.79 11.63
N TRP A 203 4.28 2.01 10.33
CA TRP A 203 5.11 3.12 9.90
C TRP A 203 4.55 4.49 10.31
N ALA A 204 3.22 4.65 10.30
CA ALA A 204 2.59 5.90 10.72
C ALA A 204 2.79 6.19 12.22
N GLU A 205 2.58 5.17 13.05
CA GLU A 205 2.81 5.25 14.51
C GLU A 205 4.27 5.59 14.82
N LEU A 206 5.22 4.86 14.21
CA LEU A 206 6.64 5.05 14.45
C LEU A 206 7.15 6.41 13.96
N ALA A 207 6.68 6.87 12.80
CA ALA A 207 7.07 8.17 12.26
C ALA A 207 6.61 9.31 13.17
N HIS A 208 5.41 9.19 13.77
CA HIS A 208 4.91 10.13 14.75
C HIS A 208 5.79 10.14 16.01
N ASP A 209 6.14 8.98 16.55
CA ASP A 209 6.94 8.91 17.78
C ASP A 209 8.39 9.39 17.58
N LEU A 210 8.99 9.11 16.42
CA LEU A 210 10.30 9.65 16.06
C LEU A 210 10.23 11.18 15.86
N GLN A 211 9.14 11.70 15.28
CA GLN A 211 8.91 13.14 15.15
C GLN A 211 8.88 13.82 16.53
N GLU A 212 8.24 13.21 17.53
CA GLU A 212 8.24 13.75 18.90
C GLU A 212 9.65 13.73 19.52
N THR A 213 10.41 12.66 19.29
CA THR A 213 11.81 12.57 19.73
C THR A 213 12.65 13.71 19.16
N VAL A 214 12.54 13.95 17.85
CA VAL A 214 13.25 15.03 17.15
C VAL A 214 12.79 16.39 17.65
N ARG A 215 11.48 16.60 17.82
CA ARG A 215 10.90 17.86 18.31
C ARG A 215 11.45 18.24 19.70
N CYS A 216 11.58 17.27 20.60
CA CYS A 216 12.22 17.48 21.91
C CYS A 216 13.67 17.97 21.76
N GLY A 217 14.42 17.38 20.83
CA GLY A 217 15.79 17.79 20.52
C GLY A 217 15.90 19.19 19.91
N GLU A 218 15.03 19.53 18.97
CA GLU A 218 14.96 20.85 18.36
C GLU A 218 14.66 21.94 19.40
N LEU A 219 13.70 21.68 20.30
CA LEU A 219 13.38 22.59 21.38
C LEU A 219 14.60 22.83 22.27
N PHE A 220 15.25 21.76 22.73
CA PHE A 220 16.49 21.84 23.52
C PHE A 220 17.58 22.66 22.81
N MET A 221 17.81 22.38 21.52
CA MET A 221 18.84 23.06 20.73
C MET A 221 18.50 24.53 20.43
N LYS A 222 17.23 24.94 20.54
CA LYS A 222 16.78 26.30 20.31
C LYS A 222 16.75 27.15 21.59
N THR A 223 16.30 26.57 22.70
CA THR A 223 16.07 27.31 23.95
C THR A 223 17.18 27.05 24.96
N ASP A 224 17.36 25.78 25.33
CA ASP A 224 18.10 25.42 26.54
C ASP A 224 19.61 25.37 26.29
N VAL A 225 20.03 25.20 25.04
CA VAL A 225 21.45 25.16 24.67
C VAL A 225 22.22 26.41 25.10
N LEU A 226 21.55 27.56 25.16
CA LEU A 226 22.17 28.85 25.52
C LEU A 226 22.68 28.84 26.96
N TYR A 227 21.95 28.16 27.86
CA TYR A 227 22.38 27.99 29.25
C TYR A 227 23.76 27.31 29.34
N PHE A 228 24.07 26.39 28.42
CA PHE A 228 25.34 25.67 28.40
C PHE A 228 26.45 26.43 27.65
N ARG A 229 26.08 27.39 26.79
CA ARG A 229 27.02 28.22 26.01
C ARG A 229 27.36 29.55 26.67
N ASN A 230 26.56 30.03 27.62
CA ASN A 230 26.76 31.35 28.23
C ASN A 230 28.07 31.42 29.02
N HIS A 231 28.83 32.47 28.71
CA HIS A 231 30.15 32.83 29.27
C HIS A 231 30.04 33.90 30.38
N ASP A 232 28.82 34.24 30.81
CA ASP A 232 28.59 35.34 31.76
C ASP A 232 29.18 35.06 33.15
N GLU A 233 29.54 33.80 33.43
CA GLU A 233 30.41 33.42 34.54
C GLU A 233 31.77 32.99 33.99
N PRO A 234 32.90 33.48 34.56
CA PRO A 234 34.26 33.07 34.20
C PRO A 234 34.55 31.66 34.75
N SER A 235 33.77 30.67 34.32
CA SER A 235 33.92 29.27 34.67
C SER A 235 34.49 28.50 33.48
N ASP A 236 35.58 27.76 33.73
CA ASP A 236 36.17 26.80 32.78
C ASP A 236 35.17 25.72 32.31
N ASP A 237 34.02 25.57 32.96
CA ASP A 237 33.00 24.55 32.67
C ASP A 237 32.34 24.72 31.29
N ALA A 238 32.24 25.95 30.76
CA ALA A 238 31.64 26.18 29.45
C ALA A 238 32.43 25.47 28.34
N SER A 239 33.77 25.45 28.47
CA SER A 239 34.67 24.77 27.54
C SER A 239 34.39 23.26 27.48
N GLN A 240 34.08 22.65 28.64
CA GLN A 240 33.82 21.22 28.79
C GLN A 240 32.46 20.80 28.19
N CYS A 241 31.51 21.75 28.06
CA CYS A 241 30.21 21.48 27.45
C CYS A 241 30.26 21.39 25.91
N PHE A 242 31.23 22.06 25.24
CA PHE A 242 31.24 22.14 23.77
C PHE A 242 31.39 20.80 23.04
N PRO A 243 32.31 19.89 23.43
CA PRO A 243 32.44 18.63 22.72
C PRO A 243 31.16 17.77 22.80
N PRO A 244 30.56 17.54 23.99
CA PRO A 244 29.27 16.86 24.09
C PRO A 244 28.13 17.55 23.33
N LEU A 245 28.03 18.89 23.38
CA LEU A 245 27.01 19.64 22.63
C LEU A 245 27.13 19.46 21.12
N THR A 246 28.36 19.37 20.60
CA THR A 246 28.61 19.08 19.19
C THR A 246 28.11 17.68 18.82
N GLN A 247 28.37 16.68 19.67
CA GLN A 247 27.89 15.31 19.45
C GLN A 247 26.37 15.18 19.59
N ILE A 248 25.75 15.90 20.53
CA ILE A 248 24.29 15.97 20.68
C ILE A 248 23.67 16.52 19.39
N ARG A 249 24.18 17.65 18.87
CA ARG A 249 23.71 18.24 17.61
C ARG A 249 23.83 17.25 16.45
N LYS A 250 24.98 16.58 16.32
CA LYS A 250 25.20 15.56 15.29
C LYS A 250 24.18 14.42 15.41
N THR A 251 23.90 13.97 16.63
CA THR A 251 22.94 12.89 16.88
C THR A 251 21.51 13.30 16.52
N PHE A 252 21.08 14.53 16.84
CA PHE A 252 19.77 15.03 16.41
C PHE A 252 19.66 15.18 14.89
N ASN A 253 20.72 15.63 14.21
CA ASN A 253 20.74 15.66 12.75
C ASN A 253 20.59 14.25 12.15
N ASN A 254 21.20 13.24 12.75
CA ASN A 254 21.04 11.86 12.30
C ASN A 254 19.61 11.33 12.55
N LEU A 255 19.01 11.63 13.71
CA LEU A 255 17.60 11.31 14.00
C LEU A 255 16.65 11.97 13.00
N GLU A 256 16.92 13.21 12.61
CA GLU A 256 16.15 13.93 11.60
C GLU A 256 16.28 13.29 10.21
N GLN A 257 17.48 12.87 9.81
CA GLN A 257 17.67 12.09 8.59
C GLN A 257 16.93 10.76 8.63
N LEU A 258 16.94 10.08 9.78
CA LEU A 258 16.21 8.82 9.96
C LEU A 258 14.70 9.03 9.84
N ARG A 259 14.18 10.14 10.38
CA ARG A 259 12.78 10.55 10.25
C ARG A 259 12.38 10.71 8.78
N GLN A 260 13.20 11.38 7.98
CA GLN A 260 12.97 11.54 6.54
C GLN A 260 12.95 10.19 5.83
N LYS A 261 13.93 9.31 6.10
CA LYS A 261 13.95 7.93 5.55
C LYS A 261 12.71 7.12 5.93
N MET A 262 12.22 7.28 7.16
CA MET A 262 11.01 6.62 7.64
C MET A 262 9.76 7.12 6.90
N GLN A 263 9.67 8.43 6.62
CA GLN A 263 8.58 9.01 5.81
C GLN A 263 8.60 8.50 4.36
N ASP A 264 9.78 8.38 3.75
CA ASP A 264 9.93 7.81 2.41
C ASP A 264 9.47 6.34 2.36
N MET A 265 9.81 5.56 3.40
CA MET A 265 9.39 4.17 3.48
C MET A 265 7.89 4.03 3.71
N GLN A 266 7.31 4.90 4.54
CA GLN A 266 5.87 4.97 4.73
C GLN A 266 5.16 5.26 3.40
N LYS A 267 5.67 6.20 2.59
CA LYS A 267 5.11 6.51 1.27
C LYS A 267 5.16 5.28 0.35
N ARG A 268 6.30 4.59 0.26
CA ARG A 268 6.43 3.32 -0.49
C ARG A 268 5.43 2.26 -0.02
N CYS A 269 5.19 2.16 1.29
CA CYS A 269 4.21 1.22 1.84
C CYS A 269 2.78 1.55 1.42
N ARG A 270 2.41 2.83 1.35
CA ARG A 270 1.09 3.25 0.84
C ARG A 270 0.91 2.89 -0.64
N GLU A 271 1.91 3.21 -1.46
CA GLU A 271 1.89 2.88 -2.90
C GLU A 271 1.75 1.37 -3.13
N MET A 272 2.42 0.55 -2.30
CA MET A 272 2.31 -0.90 -2.36
C MET A 272 0.92 -1.39 -1.94
N ALA A 273 0.33 -0.82 -0.88
CA ALA A 273 -1.01 -1.14 -0.42
C ALA A 273 -2.05 -0.91 -1.53
N GLU A 274 -1.98 0.25 -2.18
CA GLU A 274 -2.86 0.60 -3.31
C GLU A 274 -2.68 -0.36 -4.49
N SER A 275 -1.44 -0.75 -4.79
CA SER A 275 -1.11 -1.69 -5.84
C SER A 275 -1.70 -3.09 -5.60
N VAL A 276 -1.61 -3.60 -4.36
CA VAL A 276 -2.22 -4.89 -3.98
C VAL A 276 -3.73 -4.81 -4.03
N ALA A 277 -4.34 -3.79 -3.44
CA ALA A 277 -5.78 -3.61 -3.43
C ALA A 277 -6.36 -3.58 -4.87
N ALA A 278 -5.69 -2.88 -5.78
CA ALA A 278 -6.06 -2.86 -7.20
C ALA A 278 -5.92 -4.23 -7.87
N ALA A 279 -4.86 -4.98 -7.58
CA ALA A 279 -4.65 -6.33 -8.10
C ALA A 279 -5.68 -7.33 -7.56
N SER A 280 -5.96 -7.29 -6.25
CA SER A 280 -6.97 -8.10 -5.57
C SER A 280 -8.37 -7.85 -6.15
N LYS A 281 -8.76 -6.57 -6.31
CA LYS A 281 -10.03 -6.19 -6.95
C LYS A 281 -10.15 -6.73 -8.37
N LYS A 282 -9.10 -6.62 -9.19
CA LYS A 282 -9.10 -7.16 -10.56
C LYS A 282 -9.27 -8.67 -10.57
N LEU A 283 -8.56 -9.40 -9.69
CA LEU A 283 -8.65 -10.85 -9.62
C LEU A 283 -10.04 -11.32 -9.19
N ARG A 284 -10.64 -10.66 -8.19
CA ARG A 284 -12.01 -10.94 -7.72
C ARG A 284 -13.08 -10.68 -8.78
N LEU A 285 -12.91 -9.66 -9.62
CA LEU A 285 -13.80 -9.37 -10.75
C LEU A 285 -13.63 -10.37 -11.91
N THR A 286 -12.46 -11.00 -12.03
CA THR A 286 -12.16 -12.01 -13.06
C THR A 286 -12.56 -13.42 -12.63
N LYS A 287 -13.36 -13.55 -11.56
CA LYS A 287 -13.91 -14.84 -11.14
C LYS A 287 -14.60 -15.48 -12.35
N PRO A 288 -14.32 -16.75 -12.71
CA PRO A 288 -15.13 -17.46 -13.68
C PRO A 288 -16.53 -17.58 -13.07
N GLY A 289 -17.40 -16.64 -13.43
CA GLY A 289 -18.79 -16.69 -13.04
C GLY A 289 -19.48 -17.90 -13.70
N PRO A 290 -20.72 -18.22 -13.30
CA PRO A 290 -21.56 -19.21 -13.98
C PRO A 290 -21.88 -18.87 -15.45
N GLY A 291 -21.22 -17.85 -16.04
CA GLY A 291 -21.31 -17.50 -17.45
C GLY A 291 -20.84 -18.60 -18.41
N ASP A 292 -20.09 -19.59 -17.94
CA ASP A 292 -19.79 -20.79 -18.74
C ASP A 292 -21.02 -21.70 -18.92
N HIS A 293 -22.00 -21.61 -18.01
CA HIS A 293 -23.34 -22.19 -18.21
C HIS A 293 -24.21 -21.29 -19.08
N ALA A 294 -24.18 -19.97 -18.93
CA ALA A 294 -24.96 -19.07 -19.79
C ALA A 294 -24.52 -19.12 -21.26
N ALA A 295 -23.22 -19.23 -21.54
CA ALA A 295 -22.70 -19.42 -22.91
C ALA A 295 -23.10 -20.79 -23.50
N LYS A 296 -23.14 -21.84 -22.67
CA LYS A 296 -23.68 -23.16 -23.06
C LYS A 296 -25.20 -23.15 -23.25
N GLU A 297 -25.95 -22.46 -22.39
CA GLU A 297 -27.41 -22.31 -22.48
C GLU A 297 -27.80 -21.50 -23.72
N HIS A 298 -27.09 -20.42 -24.04
CA HIS A 298 -27.30 -19.68 -25.28
C HIS A 298 -27.00 -20.55 -26.50
N SER A 299 -25.93 -21.36 -26.48
CA SER A 299 -25.65 -22.28 -27.59
C SER A 299 -26.75 -23.34 -27.75
N ILE A 300 -27.20 -23.95 -26.65
CA ILE A 300 -28.28 -24.96 -26.66
C ILE A 300 -29.60 -24.35 -27.14
N LEU A 301 -29.96 -23.15 -26.67
CA LEU A 301 -31.18 -22.46 -27.07
C LEU A 301 -31.14 -22.06 -28.55
N THR A 302 -30.00 -21.59 -29.06
CA THR A 302 -29.82 -21.30 -30.49
C THR A 302 -29.97 -22.57 -31.33
N TRP A 303 -29.37 -23.70 -30.92
CA TRP A 303 -29.51 -24.97 -31.64
C TRP A 303 -30.94 -25.52 -31.65
N ILE A 304 -31.66 -25.44 -30.53
CA ILE A 304 -33.08 -25.82 -30.44
C ILE A 304 -33.92 -24.91 -31.35
N THR A 305 -33.66 -23.62 -31.37
CA THR A 305 -34.41 -22.67 -32.21
C THR A 305 -34.16 -22.93 -33.69
N VAL A 306 -32.89 -23.09 -34.11
CA VAL A 306 -32.51 -23.36 -35.50
C VAL A 306 -33.11 -24.67 -36.02
N THR A 307 -33.17 -25.71 -35.18
CA THR A 307 -33.71 -27.02 -35.57
C THR A 307 -35.24 -27.07 -35.59
N SER A 308 -35.92 -26.34 -34.71
CA SER A 308 -37.38 -26.31 -34.63
C SER A 308 -38.04 -25.34 -35.63
N PHE A 309 -37.34 -24.30 -36.07
CA PHE A 309 -37.88 -23.27 -36.97
C PHE A 309 -38.42 -23.81 -38.31
N PRO A 310 -37.73 -24.73 -39.02
CA PRO A 310 -38.25 -25.31 -40.26
C PRO A 310 -39.57 -26.08 -40.04
N VAL A 311 -39.70 -26.76 -38.90
CA VAL A 311 -40.90 -27.52 -38.54
C VAL A 311 -42.08 -26.57 -38.30
N ILE A 312 -41.85 -25.47 -37.58
CA ILE A 312 -42.86 -24.45 -37.30
C ILE A 312 -43.34 -23.79 -38.59
N ILE A 313 -42.42 -23.35 -39.46
CA ILE A 313 -42.76 -22.70 -40.74
C ILE A 313 -43.54 -23.65 -41.64
N THR A 314 -43.08 -24.89 -41.78
CA THR A 314 -43.74 -25.88 -42.65
C THR A 314 -45.15 -26.20 -42.12
N SER A 315 -45.30 -26.33 -40.81
CA SER A 315 -46.62 -26.54 -40.18
C SER A 315 -47.54 -25.35 -40.41
N GLY A 316 -47.05 -24.11 -40.29
CA GLY A 316 -47.81 -22.90 -40.57
C GLY A 316 -48.27 -22.80 -42.02
N LEU A 317 -47.38 -23.08 -42.98
CA LEU A 317 -47.69 -23.06 -44.41
C LEU A 317 -48.79 -24.07 -44.77
N PHE A 318 -48.76 -25.28 -44.21
CA PHE A 318 -49.78 -26.29 -44.45
C PHE A 318 -51.10 -26.01 -43.72
N SER A 319 -51.07 -25.23 -42.64
CA SER A 319 -52.26 -24.79 -41.92
C SER A 319 -53.04 -23.69 -42.65
N CYS A 320 -52.42 -22.95 -43.58
CA CYS A 320 -53.10 -21.92 -44.37
C CYS A 320 -53.85 -22.54 -45.56
N GLU A 321 -55.17 -22.31 -45.66
CA GLU A 321 -55.98 -22.70 -46.81
C GLU A 321 -55.78 -21.74 -48.00
N GLY A 322 -55.61 -22.30 -49.20
CA GLY A 322 -55.54 -21.53 -50.46
C GLY A 322 -54.16 -21.01 -50.89
N ILE A 323 -53.11 -21.15 -50.08
CA ILE A 323 -51.75 -20.68 -50.44
C ILE A 323 -50.97 -21.71 -51.25
N ILE A 324 -51.24 -22.99 -51.04
CA ILE A 324 -50.46 -24.09 -51.60
C ILE A 324 -51.22 -24.72 -52.78
N PRO A 325 -50.67 -24.68 -54.01
CA PRO A 325 -51.35 -25.16 -55.21
C PRO A 325 -51.28 -26.68 -55.42
N PHE A 326 -50.74 -27.44 -54.45
CA PHE A 326 -50.57 -28.90 -54.52
C PHE A 326 -51.34 -29.63 -53.41
N GLU A 327 -51.68 -30.89 -53.68
CA GLU A 327 -52.47 -31.73 -52.77
C GLU A 327 -51.73 -31.98 -51.45
N ARG A 328 -52.42 -31.72 -50.34
CA ARG A 328 -51.90 -31.85 -48.97
C ARG A 328 -51.72 -33.32 -48.59
N SER A 329 -50.61 -33.90 -49.05
CA SER A 329 -50.19 -35.26 -48.70
C SER A 329 -49.00 -35.23 -47.74
N TRP A 330 -48.85 -36.27 -46.92
CA TRP A 330 -47.66 -36.43 -46.05
C TRP A 330 -46.34 -36.32 -46.84
N LYS A 331 -46.33 -36.82 -48.09
CA LYS A 331 -45.18 -36.72 -49.00
C LYS A 331 -44.85 -35.26 -49.35
N SER A 332 -45.87 -34.44 -49.62
CA SER A 332 -45.69 -33.01 -49.89
C SER A 332 -45.20 -32.24 -48.65
N PHE A 333 -45.64 -32.61 -47.45
CA PHE A 333 -45.19 -32.01 -46.20
C PHE A 333 -43.69 -32.25 -45.96
N VAL A 334 -43.23 -33.50 -46.11
CA VAL A 334 -41.81 -33.85 -45.97
C VAL A 334 -40.96 -33.14 -47.02
N ALA A 335 -41.45 -33.05 -48.26
CA ALA A 335 -40.74 -32.34 -49.33
C ALA A 335 -40.54 -30.84 -49.01
N VAL A 336 -41.59 -30.15 -48.54
CA VAL A 336 -41.48 -28.74 -48.14
C VAL A 336 -40.59 -28.57 -46.91
N LEU A 337 -40.68 -29.47 -45.92
CA LEU A 337 -39.83 -29.43 -44.73
C LEU A 337 -38.35 -29.51 -45.07
N LEU A 338 -37.98 -30.38 -46.02
CA LEU A 338 -36.59 -30.50 -46.50
C LEU A 338 -36.14 -29.22 -47.20
N VAL A 339 -36.97 -28.64 -48.07
CA VAL A 339 -36.64 -27.39 -48.78
C VAL A 339 -36.46 -26.24 -47.79
N VAL A 340 -37.39 -26.06 -46.85
CA VAL A 340 -37.30 -25.02 -45.81
C VAL A 340 -36.07 -25.26 -44.92
N GLY A 341 -35.78 -26.52 -44.56
CA GLY A 341 -34.60 -26.89 -43.80
C GLY A 341 -33.29 -26.52 -44.49
N VAL A 342 -33.17 -26.78 -45.80
CA VAL A 342 -31.99 -26.40 -46.60
C VAL A 342 -31.84 -24.88 -46.66
N ILE A 343 -32.93 -24.13 -46.84
CA ILE A 343 -32.89 -22.65 -46.89
C ILE A 343 -32.41 -22.09 -45.55
N VAL A 344 -32.97 -22.55 -44.43
CA VAL A 344 -32.57 -22.11 -43.09
C VAL A 344 -31.12 -22.50 -42.81
N GLY A 345 -30.70 -23.70 -43.18
CA GLY A 345 -29.30 -24.15 -43.07
C GLY A 345 -28.33 -23.26 -43.86
N ALA A 346 -28.67 -22.89 -45.09
CA ALA A 346 -27.88 -21.97 -45.90
C ALA A 346 -27.79 -20.56 -45.29
N GLN A 347 -28.89 -20.04 -44.73
CA GLN A 347 -28.89 -18.75 -44.04
C GLN A 347 -27.98 -18.76 -42.79
N VAL A 348 -28.02 -19.84 -42.01
CA VAL A 348 -27.12 -20.01 -40.86
C VAL A 348 -25.65 -20.10 -41.31
N ALA A 349 -25.36 -20.85 -42.38
CA ALA A 349 -24.00 -20.95 -42.91
C ALA A 349 -23.47 -19.61 -43.44
N VAL A 350 -24.30 -18.82 -44.13
CA VAL A 350 -23.93 -17.49 -44.63
C VAL A 350 -23.71 -16.51 -43.48
N THR A 351 -24.59 -16.49 -42.48
CA THR A 351 -24.42 -15.63 -41.30
C THR A 351 -23.18 -16.02 -40.49
N TRP A 352 -22.92 -17.32 -40.33
CA TRP A 352 -21.70 -17.82 -39.72
C TRP A 352 -20.46 -17.38 -40.50
N TRP A 353 -20.45 -17.57 -41.82
CA TRP A 353 -19.36 -17.16 -42.72
C TRP A 353 -19.13 -15.64 -42.70
N LEU A 354 -20.17 -14.82 -42.58
CA LEU A 354 -20.05 -13.36 -42.47
C LEU A 354 -19.47 -12.91 -41.13
N ILE A 355 -19.75 -13.64 -40.04
CA ILE A 355 -19.24 -13.34 -38.71
C ILE A 355 -17.76 -13.75 -38.62
N GLU A 356 -17.42 -14.98 -39.04
CA GLU A 356 -16.03 -15.48 -39.04
C GLU A 356 -15.17 -14.85 -40.14
N GLY A 357 -15.78 -14.49 -41.28
CA GLY A 357 -15.12 -13.88 -42.44
C GLY A 357 -14.95 -12.37 -42.34
N SER A 358 -15.29 -11.75 -41.21
CA SER A 358 -14.96 -10.34 -40.95
C SER A 358 -13.43 -10.19 -40.89
N TRP A 359 -12.90 -9.69 -42.01
CA TRP A 359 -11.48 -9.45 -42.29
C TRP A 359 -10.73 -8.80 -41.11
N PRO A 360 -9.45 -9.15 -40.89
CA PRO A 360 -8.61 -8.40 -39.97
C PRO A 360 -8.47 -6.99 -40.52
N LEU A 361 -9.07 -6.01 -39.84
CA LEU A 361 -8.73 -4.60 -40.02
C LEU A 361 -7.23 -4.47 -39.80
N LYS A 362 -6.47 -4.40 -40.91
CA LYS A 362 -5.06 -4.01 -40.91
C LYS A 362 -4.96 -2.72 -40.12
N SER A 363 -4.32 -2.80 -38.95
CA SER A 363 -3.91 -1.64 -38.17
C SER A 363 -3.20 -0.63 -39.07
N PRO A 364 -3.42 0.69 -38.92
CA PRO A 364 -2.68 1.67 -39.69
C PRO A 364 -1.19 1.53 -39.35
N ARG A 365 -0.37 1.26 -40.38
CA ARG A 365 1.08 1.36 -40.29
C ARG A 365 1.42 2.79 -39.88
N ARG A 366 2.18 2.92 -38.79
CA ARG A 366 2.94 4.12 -38.47
C ARG A 366 3.84 4.44 -39.66
N LEU A 367 3.60 5.59 -40.29
CA LEU A 367 4.59 6.29 -41.10
C LEU A 367 5.63 6.86 -40.13
N SER A 368 6.75 6.16 -39.98
CA SER A 368 8.02 6.76 -39.58
C SER A 368 8.64 7.36 -40.84
N GLY A 369 8.44 8.66 -41.04
CA GLY A 369 9.25 9.45 -41.97
C GLY A 369 10.44 10.00 -41.20
N GLU A 370 11.64 9.60 -41.62
CA GLU A 370 12.86 10.38 -41.46
C GLU A 370 12.69 11.72 -42.16
N PHE A 371 13.00 12.82 -41.46
CA PHE A 371 13.60 14.01 -42.04
C PHE A 371 14.49 14.64 -40.96
N GLU A 372 15.79 14.68 -41.23
CA GLU A 372 16.76 15.67 -40.71
C GLU A 372 16.16 17.09 -40.89
N GLU A 373 16.46 18.16 -40.15
CA GLU A 373 17.74 18.69 -39.71
C GLU A 373 17.42 19.92 -38.81
N GLU A 374 17.98 19.97 -37.60
CA GLU A 374 18.62 21.09 -36.87
C GLU A 374 18.10 22.58 -36.88
N PRO A 375 18.67 23.53 -36.08
CA PRO A 375 17.91 24.16 -34.99
C PRO A 375 17.86 25.71 -35.01
N ALA A 376 16.93 26.32 -34.29
CA ALA A 376 17.11 27.67 -33.73
C ALA A 376 16.13 27.95 -32.58
N ALA A 377 16.69 28.48 -31.49
CA ALA A 377 16.01 28.92 -30.28
C ALA A 377 15.60 30.42 -30.38
N PRO A 378 15.36 31.16 -29.29
CA PRO A 378 14.05 31.26 -28.62
C PRO A 378 13.59 32.73 -28.43
N GLU A 379 12.30 33.04 -28.48
CA GLU A 379 11.80 34.34 -27.96
C GLU A 379 10.44 34.26 -27.24
N THR A 380 10.53 34.40 -25.91
CA THR A 380 9.84 35.41 -25.09
C THR A 380 8.59 36.12 -25.63
N ARG A 381 7.44 36.04 -24.93
CA ARG A 381 6.95 37.02 -23.91
C ARG A 381 5.45 36.87 -23.59
N ARG A 382 5.16 37.03 -22.28
CA ARG A 382 4.03 37.74 -21.62
C ARG A 382 2.60 37.52 -22.14
N ALA A 383 1.71 36.93 -21.34
CA ALA A 383 0.96 37.54 -20.22
C ALA A 383 -0.06 38.59 -20.67
N GLN A 384 -1.35 38.24 -20.59
CA GLN A 384 -2.41 39.22 -20.27
C GLN A 384 -3.67 38.55 -19.72
N ASP A 385 -4.27 39.26 -18.77
CA ASP A 385 -5.39 38.94 -17.88
C ASP A 385 -6.77 38.78 -18.57
N GLY A 386 -7.75 38.28 -17.81
CA GLY A 386 -9.18 38.15 -18.18
C GLY A 386 -9.93 39.49 -18.33
N PRO A 387 -11.29 39.58 -18.26
CA PRO A 387 -12.24 38.65 -17.62
C PRO A 387 -13.58 38.38 -18.38
N ALA A 388 -14.39 37.50 -17.76
CA ALA A 388 -15.87 37.45 -17.65
C ALA A 388 -16.81 37.33 -18.89
N GLN A 389 -17.65 36.29 -18.78
CA GLN A 389 -19.08 36.17 -19.15
C GLN A 389 -19.52 36.40 -20.60
N GLU A 390 -20.05 35.35 -21.23
CA GLU A 390 -21.46 35.31 -21.68
C GLU A 390 -21.89 33.87 -22.05
N GLY A 391 -23.12 33.51 -21.69
CA GLY A 391 -23.69 32.19 -21.88
C GLY A 391 -24.24 31.99 -23.29
N ILE A 392 -24.10 30.77 -23.82
CA ILE A 392 -24.82 30.32 -25.02
C ILE A 392 -25.32 28.89 -24.79
N GLU A 393 -26.60 28.72 -25.10
CA GLU A 393 -27.44 27.54 -24.97
C GLU A 393 -26.83 26.27 -25.58
N ARG A 394 -26.81 25.17 -24.82
CA ARG A 394 -26.49 23.84 -25.34
C ARG A 394 -27.76 23.19 -25.89
N ALA A 395 -27.93 23.24 -27.21
CA ALA A 395 -28.82 22.33 -27.91
C ALA A 395 -28.23 20.91 -27.91
N VAL A 396 -28.97 19.96 -27.33
CA VAL A 396 -28.62 18.54 -27.30
C VAL A 396 -28.84 17.94 -28.69
N GLN A 397 -27.76 17.80 -29.45
CA GLN A 397 -27.78 17.13 -30.75
C GLN A 397 -27.75 15.61 -30.55
N ARG A 398 -28.93 14.97 -30.55
CA ARG A 398 -29.06 13.51 -30.56
C ARG A 398 -28.48 12.95 -31.86
N ARG A 399 -27.47 12.08 -31.77
CA ARG A 399 -26.98 11.28 -32.89
C ARG A 399 -28.08 10.35 -33.39
N GLN A 400 -28.43 10.46 -34.67
CA GLN A 400 -29.29 9.51 -35.37
C GLN A 400 -28.57 8.16 -35.45
N THR A 401 -29.26 7.08 -35.06
CA THR A 401 -28.77 5.71 -35.25
C THR A 401 -29.34 5.14 -36.55
N PHE A 402 -28.63 4.17 -37.12
CA PHE A 402 -28.99 3.51 -38.39
C PHE A 402 -30.45 3.01 -38.41
N PHE A 403 -30.99 2.60 -37.26
CA PHE A 403 -32.38 2.17 -37.11
C PHE A 403 -33.41 3.29 -37.35
N THR A 404 -33.13 4.54 -36.96
CA THR A 404 -34.03 5.67 -37.23
C THR A 404 -34.08 6.07 -38.71
N THR A 405 -33.01 5.82 -39.46
CA THR A 405 -32.96 6.11 -40.91
C THR A 405 -33.77 5.10 -41.72
N VAL A 406 -33.77 3.83 -41.32
CA VAL A 406 -34.55 2.77 -42.01
C VAL A 406 -36.06 2.96 -41.80
N VAL A 407 -36.50 3.31 -40.58
CA VAL A 407 -37.93 3.53 -40.29
C VAL A 407 -38.50 4.73 -41.05
N ASN A 408 -37.74 5.82 -41.19
CA ASN A 408 -38.14 6.98 -41.99
C ASN A 408 -38.22 6.69 -43.50
N MET A 409 -37.42 5.73 -43.99
CA MET A 409 -37.43 5.33 -45.40
C MET A 409 -38.68 4.51 -45.77
N PHE A 410 -39.23 3.75 -44.82
CA PHE A 410 -40.49 3.00 -45.02
C PHE A 410 -41.74 3.88 -44.87
N GLN A 411 -41.74 4.88 -43.97
CA GLN A 411 -42.86 5.83 -43.84
C GLN A 411 -43.01 6.73 -45.08
N ASN A 412 -41.91 7.20 -45.68
CA ASN A 412 -41.97 8.05 -46.87
C ASN A 412 -42.30 7.30 -48.18
N ARG A 413 -42.15 5.97 -48.23
CA ARG A 413 -42.55 5.16 -49.40
C ARG A 413 -44.03 4.74 -49.36
N GLY A 414 -44.65 4.63 -48.18
CA GLY A 414 -46.09 4.34 -48.04
C GLY A 414 -46.99 5.51 -48.44
N VAL A 415 -46.59 6.75 -48.13
CA VAL A 415 -47.42 7.95 -48.38
C VAL A 415 -47.43 8.37 -49.85
N ARG A 416 -46.37 8.09 -50.62
CA ARG A 416 -46.34 8.42 -52.07
C ARG A 416 -47.16 7.46 -52.95
N ARG A 417 -47.57 6.30 -52.45
CA ARG A 417 -48.40 5.34 -53.22
C ARG A 417 -49.89 5.64 -53.14
N ILE A 418 -50.34 6.35 -52.11
CA ILE A 418 -51.77 6.69 -51.90
C ILE A 418 -52.17 7.98 -52.64
N ILE A 419 -51.20 8.83 -53.03
CA ILE A 419 -51.49 10.08 -53.78
C ILE A 419 -51.48 9.85 -55.31
N ALA A 420 -50.98 8.71 -55.81
CA ALA A 420 -50.93 8.42 -57.25
C ALA A 420 -52.14 7.63 -57.78
N GLU A 421 -53.11 7.24 -56.93
CA GLU A 421 -54.32 6.50 -57.33
C GLU A 421 -55.61 7.34 -57.23
N ASN A 422 -55.52 8.67 -57.06
CA ASN A 422 -56.70 9.55 -56.99
C ASN A 422 -56.53 10.93 -57.68
N THR A 423 -55.78 10.99 -58.77
CA THR A 423 -55.82 12.11 -59.75
C THR A 423 -55.75 11.58 -61.17
#